data_AF-A0A7C7K5T5-F1
#
_entry.id   AF-A0A7C7K5T5-F1
#
_cell.length_a   1.000
_cell.length_b   1.000
_cell.length_c   1.000
_cell.angle_alpha   90.00
_cell.angle_beta   90.00
_cell.angle_gamma   90.00
#
_symmetry.space_group_name_H-M   'P 1'
#
loop_
_entity.id
_entity.type
_entity.pdbx_description
1 polymer ?
#
loop_
_entity_poly.entity_id
_entity_poly.type
_entity_poly.pdbx_seq_one_letter_code
_entity_poly.pdbx_strand_id
1 'polypeptide(L)'
;MNRSTAGLRLIAIMEASKGTIALLISLGLHELMGQNLQQLAEKLIDHLHLNPASYYPGHLLQALADINNTKLIIVTIAALLYSFIRFVEAYGLWHQYRWTEWLALVSSVVYLPFELYELYQKVTLLSSLLLMINTLVVIYLATVLNKART
;
A
#
# COMPACT_ATOMS: atom_id res chain seq x y z
N MET A 1 -17.83 -14.40 -26.54
CA MET A 1 -16.84 -13.34 -26.90
C MET A 1 -15.90 -13.13 -25.71
N ASN A 2 -14.59 -13.25 -25.96
CA ASN A 2 -13.56 -13.60 -24.96
C ASN A 2 -13.47 -12.62 -23.78
N ARG A 3 -13.56 -13.16 -22.55
CA ARG A 3 -13.00 -12.48 -21.37
C ARG A 3 -11.52 -12.27 -21.65
N SER A 4 -11.05 -11.03 -21.64
CA SER A 4 -9.64 -10.75 -21.90
C SER A 4 -8.82 -11.24 -20.70
N THR A 5 -8.38 -12.49 -20.76
CA THR A 5 -7.55 -13.13 -19.73
C THR A 5 -6.26 -12.36 -19.49
N ALA A 6 -5.75 -11.67 -20.51
CA ALA A 6 -4.59 -10.80 -20.40
C ALA A 6 -4.83 -9.61 -19.44
N GLY A 7 -5.98 -8.94 -19.53
CA GLY A 7 -6.24 -7.77 -18.67
C GLY A 7 -6.40 -8.15 -17.19
N LEU A 8 -7.13 -9.23 -16.89
CA LEU A 8 -7.24 -9.73 -15.51
C LEU A 8 -5.89 -10.16 -14.94
N ARG A 9 -5.02 -10.77 -15.75
CA ARG A 9 -3.65 -11.13 -15.32
C ARG A 9 -2.75 -9.92 -15.10
N LEU A 10 -2.87 -8.87 -15.91
CA LEU A 10 -2.15 -7.60 -15.68
C LEU A 10 -2.56 -6.98 -14.35
N ILE A 11 -3.86 -6.90 -14.08
CA ILE A 11 -4.36 -6.40 -12.79
C ILE A 11 -3.89 -7.30 -11.65
N ALA A 12 -3.92 -8.63 -11.81
CA ALA A 12 -3.41 -9.56 -10.80
C ALA A 12 -1.94 -9.28 -10.45
N ILE A 13 -1.08 -9.02 -11.43
CA ILE A 13 0.34 -8.67 -11.21
C ILE A 13 0.46 -7.33 -10.47
N MET A 14 -0.35 -6.34 -10.84
CA MET A 14 -0.38 -5.05 -10.16
C MET A 14 -0.81 -5.17 -8.70
N GLU A 15 -1.87 -5.93 -8.42
CA GLU A 15 -2.36 -6.16 -7.05
C GLU A 15 -1.37 -6.99 -6.23
N ALA A 16 -0.73 -8.02 -6.82
CA ALA A 16 0.35 -8.76 -6.17
C ALA A 16 1.55 -7.86 -5.82
N SER A 17 1.87 -6.89 -6.69
CA SER A 17 2.94 -5.93 -6.44
C SER A 17 2.60 -5.02 -5.24
N LYS A 18 1.37 -4.49 -5.19
CA LYS A 18 0.87 -3.72 -4.03
C LYS A 18 0.91 -4.54 -2.74
N GLY A 19 0.46 -5.80 -2.80
CA GLY A 19 0.50 -6.74 -1.67
C GLY A 19 1.93 -7.01 -1.19
N THR A 20 2.88 -7.19 -2.11
CA THR A 20 4.29 -7.38 -1.80
C THR A 20 4.91 -6.14 -1.14
N ILE A 21 4.64 -4.94 -1.67
CA ILE A 21 5.10 -3.68 -1.06
C ILE A 21 4.55 -3.54 0.36
N ALA A 22 3.25 -3.78 0.56
CA ALA A 22 2.63 -3.74 1.88
C ALA A 22 3.23 -4.76 2.85
N LEU A 23 3.54 -5.97 2.36
CA LEU A 23 4.20 -7.01 3.16
C LEU A 23 5.59 -6.55 3.60
N LEU A 24 6.41 -6.04 2.67
CA LEU A 24 7.75 -5.54 2.97
C LEU A 24 7.72 -4.39 3.97
N ILE A 25 6.79 -3.44 3.82
CA ILE A 25 6.58 -2.36 4.79
C ILE A 25 6.24 -2.94 6.16
N SER A 26 5.34 -3.92 6.21
CA SER A 26 4.95 -4.53 7.48
C SER A 26 6.09 -5.28 8.17
N LEU A 27 6.91 -6.01 7.40
CA LEU A 27 8.09 -6.70 7.93
C LEU A 27 9.12 -5.70 8.43
N GLY A 28 9.38 -4.62 7.68
CA GLY A 28 10.24 -3.52 8.13
C GLY A 28 9.72 -2.88 9.42
N LEU A 29 8.42 -2.57 9.50
CA LEU A 29 7.81 -2.05 10.73
C LEU A 29 7.94 -3.01 11.93
N HIS A 30 7.87 -4.32 11.69
CA HIS A 30 8.08 -5.32 12.74
C HIS A 30 9.53 -5.35 13.24
N GLU A 31 10.52 -5.24 12.35
CA GLU A 31 11.93 -5.11 12.75
C GLU A 31 12.19 -3.83 13.57
N LEU A 32 11.53 -2.73 13.19
CA LEU A 32 11.57 -1.45 13.93
C LEU A 32 10.92 -1.53 15.32
N MET A 33 10.05 -2.52 15.59
CA MET A 33 9.49 -2.76 16.93
C MET A 33 10.39 -3.65 17.80
N GLY A 34 11.18 -4.53 17.19
CA GLY A 34 12.11 -5.42 17.88
C GLY A 34 13.40 -4.73 18.32
N GLN A 35 13.81 -3.68 17.60
CA GLN A 35 14.89 -2.79 18.00
C GLN A 35 14.25 -1.54 18.61
N ASN A 36 14.70 -1.07 19.77
CA ASN A 36 14.28 0.26 20.23
C ASN A 36 14.62 1.24 19.10
N LEU A 37 13.64 1.89 18.49
CA LEU A 37 13.85 2.88 17.42
C LEU A 37 14.95 3.90 17.76
N GLN A 38 15.12 4.18 19.06
CA GLN A 38 16.26 4.92 19.63
C GLN A 38 17.63 4.30 19.32
N GLN A 39 17.83 2.99 19.49
CA GLN A 39 19.09 2.29 19.23
C GLN A 39 19.47 2.27 17.75
N LEU A 40 18.48 2.21 16.84
CA LEU A 40 18.72 2.35 15.40
C LEU A 40 19.12 3.78 15.03
N ALA A 41 18.43 4.77 15.61
CA ALA A 41 18.79 6.17 15.43
C ALA A 41 20.18 6.49 16.00
N GLU A 42 20.51 5.98 17.19
CA GLU A 42 21.82 6.08 17.82
C GLU A 42 22.90 5.41 16.96
N LYS A 43 22.67 4.19 16.47
CA LYS A 43 23.62 3.50 15.56
C LYS A 43 23.81 4.24 14.23
N LEU A 44 22.76 4.81 13.65
CA LEU A 44 22.90 5.60 12.43
C LEU A 44 23.69 6.89 12.68
N ILE A 45 23.43 7.58 13.79
CA ILE A 45 24.12 8.81 14.20
C ILE A 45 25.60 8.53 14.46
N ASP A 46 25.91 7.43 15.15
CA ASP A 46 27.28 6.99 15.43
C ASP A 46 28.01 6.54 14.16
N HIS A 47 27.35 5.79 13.27
CA HIS A 47 27.98 5.30 12.05
C HIS A 47 28.18 6.40 10.99
N LEU A 48 27.33 7.43 11.00
CA LEU A 48 27.42 8.57 10.09
C LEU A 48 28.28 9.73 10.64
N HIS A 49 28.91 9.58 11.83
CA HIS A 49 29.67 10.63 12.52
C HIS A 49 28.94 11.99 12.55
N LEU A 50 27.61 11.96 12.74
CA LEU A 50 26.83 13.18 12.82
C LEU A 50 27.15 13.86 14.16
N ASN A 51 27.91 14.96 14.09
CA ASN A 51 28.37 15.72 15.25
C ASN A 51 27.18 16.04 16.20
N PRO A 52 27.17 15.52 17.44
CA PRO A 52 26.02 15.61 18.35
C PRO A 52 25.75 17.02 18.91
N ALA A 53 26.51 18.03 18.46
CA ALA A 53 26.44 19.41 18.95
C ALA A 53 25.48 20.34 18.16
N SER A 54 24.77 19.86 17.14
CA SER A 54 23.77 20.70 16.43
C SER A 54 22.38 20.57 17.05
N TYR A 55 21.65 21.66 17.12
CA TYR A 55 20.40 21.89 17.86
C TYR A 55 19.14 21.20 17.26
N TYR A 56 19.28 20.23 16.34
CA TYR A 56 18.18 19.61 15.58
C TYR A 56 17.87 18.10 15.79
N PRO A 57 18.73 17.22 16.36
CA PRO A 57 18.41 15.79 16.50
C PRO A 57 17.29 15.51 17.51
N GLY A 58 17.08 16.41 18.48
CA GLY A 58 16.14 16.19 19.59
C GLY A 58 14.69 16.02 19.14
N HIS A 59 14.23 16.79 18.14
CA HIS A 59 12.84 16.74 17.69
C HIS A 59 12.51 15.51 16.83
N LEU A 60 13.47 15.03 16.03
CA LEU A 60 13.30 13.77 15.29
C LEU A 60 13.34 12.57 16.22
N LEU A 61 14.23 12.58 17.21
CA LEU A 61 14.30 11.53 18.24
C LEU A 61 13.05 11.53 19.14
N GLN A 62 12.52 12.69 19.52
CA GLN A 62 11.25 12.80 20.26
C GLN A 62 10.05 12.38 19.43
N ALA A 63 9.96 12.78 18.16
CA ALA A 63 8.87 12.36 17.29
C ALA A 63 8.86 10.83 17.05
N LEU A 64 10.04 10.20 16.98
CA LEU A 64 10.20 8.75 16.90
C LEU A 64 9.90 8.05 18.24
N ALA A 65 10.22 8.68 19.37
CA ALA A 65 9.91 8.18 20.71
C ALA A 65 8.41 8.31 21.08
N ASP A 66 7.70 9.30 20.53
CA ASP A 66 6.26 9.51 20.74
C ASP A 66 5.38 8.53 19.94
N ILE A 67 5.96 7.76 19.01
CA ILE A 67 5.24 6.68 18.35
C ILE A 67 5.13 5.50 19.32
N ASN A 68 4.05 5.51 20.12
CA ASN A 68 3.72 4.42 21.03
C ASN A 68 3.74 3.07 20.27
N ASN A 69 4.46 2.07 20.82
CA ASN A 69 4.51 0.70 20.32
C ASN A 69 3.13 0.14 19.95
N THR A 70 2.08 0.53 20.68
CA THR A 70 0.70 0.11 20.38
C THR A 70 0.23 0.59 18.99
N LYS A 71 0.54 1.83 18.60
CA LYS A 71 0.17 2.38 17.29
C LYS A 71 0.92 1.67 16.17
N LEU A 72 2.21 1.39 16.38
CA LEU A 72 3.04 0.64 15.44
C LEU A 72 2.49 -0.78 15.23
N ILE A 73 2.16 -1.49 16.32
CA ILE A 73 1.55 -2.82 16.25
C ILE A 73 0.26 -2.80 15.42
N ILE A 74 -0.63 -1.83 15.66
CA ILE A 74 -1.88 -1.71 14.91
C ILE A 74 -1.62 -1.48 13.42
N VAL A 75 -0.69 -0.59 13.07
CA VAL A 75 -0.34 -0.31 11.66
C VAL A 75 0.25 -1.52 10.97
N THR A 76 1.15 -2.26 11.64
CA THR A 76 1.74 -3.49 11.12
C THR A 76 0.69 -4.58 10.91
N ILE A 77 -0.20 -4.82 11.87
CA ILE A 77 -1.29 -5.79 11.70
C ILE A 77 -2.20 -5.38 10.54
N ALA A 78 -2.56 -4.09 10.45
CA ALA A 78 -3.37 -3.59 9.34
C ALA A 78 -2.67 -3.78 7.98
N ALA A 79 -1.37 -3.50 7.89
CA ALA A 79 -0.58 -3.70 6.67
C ALA A 79 -0.46 -5.18 6.28
N LEU A 80 -0.30 -6.11 7.24
CA LEU A 80 -0.34 -7.55 6.98
C LEU A 80 -1.69 -8.00 6.45
N LEU A 81 -2.78 -7.60 7.10
CA LEU A 81 -4.13 -7.96 6.67
C LEU A 81 -4.42 -7.41 5.28
N TYR A 82 -4.03 -6.16 5.02
CA TYR A 82 -4.16 -5.54 3.71
C TYR A 82 -3.36 -6.30 2.64
N SER A 83 -2.11 -6.66 2.92
CA SER A 83 -1.27 -7.47 2.02
C SER A 83 -1.91 -8.82 1.69
N PHE A 84 -2.45 -9.50 2.71
CA PHE A 84 -3.16 -10.77 2.53
C PHE A 84 -4.36 -10.63 1.59
N ILE A 85 -5.19 -9.60 1.78
CA ILE A 85 -6.34 -9.30 0.90
C ILE A 85 -5.86 -9.10 -0.54
N ARG A 86 -4.77 -8.36 -0.76
CA ARG A 86 -4.21 -8.14 -2.10
C ARG A 86 -3.73 -9.42 -2.77
N PHE A 87 -3.12 -10.34 -2.03
CA PHE A 87 -2.75 -11.63 -2.59
C PHE A 87 -3.96 -12.50 -2.93
N VAL A 88 -5.02 -12.43 -2.12
CA VAL A 88 -6.30 -13.11 -2.42
C VAL A 88 -6.92 -12.55 -3.70
N GLU A 89 -6.95 -11.24 -3.88
CA GLU A 89 -7.42 -10.60 -5.13
C GLU A 89 -6.57 -11.00 -6.31
N ALA A 90 -5.25 -10.90 -6.22
CA ALA A 90 -4.34 -11.26 -7.29
C ALA A 90 -4.49 -12.72 -7.71
N TYR A 91 -4.55 -13.64 -6.74
CA TYR A 91 -4.75 -15.05 -6.99
C TYR A 91 -6.09 -15.33 -7.68
N GLY A 92 -7.17 -14.72 -7.18
CA GLY A 92 -8.49 -14.93 -7.77
C GLY A 92 -8.67 -14.29 -9.13
N LEU A 93 -8.11 -13.10 -9.38
CA LEU A 93 -8.10 -12.46 -10.70
C LEU A 93 -7.30 -13.31 -11.71
N TRP A 94 -6.18 -13.90 -11.28
CA TRP A 94 -5.39 -14.81 -12.11
C TRP A 94 -6.19 -16.05 -12.55
N HIS A 95 -7.00 -16.59 -11.64
CA HIS A 95 -7.86 -17.75 -11.87
C HIS A 95 -9.29 -17.38 -12.34
N GLN A 96 -9.58 -16.09 -12.52
CA GLN A 96 -10.87 -15.56 -12.99
C GLN A 96 -12.06 -15.93 -12.07
N TYR A 97 -11.84 -15.90 -10.76
CA TYR A 97 -12.93 -16.07 -9.81
C TYR A 97 -13.80 -14.81 -9.76
N ARG A 98 -15.10 -14.98 -10.03
CA ARG A 98 -16.05 -13.85 -10.11
C ARG A 98 -16.15 -13.05 -8.81
N TRP A 99 -16.03 -13.70 -7.66
CA TRP A 99 -16.11 -13.01 -6.37
C TRP A 99 -14.89 -12.13 -6.11
N THR A 100 -13.70 -12.51 -6.62
CA THR A 100 -12.49 -11.66 -6.52
C THR A 100 -12.49 -10.53 -7.53
N GLU A 101 -13.16 -10.68 -8.68
CA GLU A 101 -13.39 -9.54 -9.59
C GLU A 101 -14.23 -8.45 -8.90
N TRP A 102 -15.27 -8.85 -8.17
CA TRP A 102 -16.05 -7.93 -7.33
C TRP A 102 -15.24 -7.34 -6.19
N LEU A 103 -14.44 -8.17 -5.50
CA LEU A 103 -13.57 -7.71 -4.41
C LEU A 103 -12.61 -6.62 -4.91
N ALA A 104 -11.91 -6.89 -6.02
CA ALA A 104 -10.98 -5.96 -6.66
C ALA A 104 -11.69 -4.69 -7.15
N LEU A 105 -12.89 -4.79 -7.70
CA LEU A 105 -13.65 -3.60 -8.12
C LEU A 105 -13.97 -2.71 -6.92
N VAL A 106 -14.54 -3.29 -5.85
CA VAL A 106 -14.90 -2.54 -4.64
C VAL A 106 -13.66 -1.93 -4.02
N SER A 107 -12.58 -2.70 -3.90
CA SER A 107 -11.33 -2.21 -3.32
C SER A 107 -10.76 -1.06 -4.16
N SER A 108 -10.72 -1.16 -5.49
CA SER A 108 -10.27 -0.07 -6.36
C SER A 108 -11.15 1.19 -6.27
N VAL A 109 -12.48 1.05 -6.17
CA VAL A 109 -13.39 2.20 -6.02
C VAL A 109 -13.15 2.93 -4.70
N VAL A 110 -12.81 2.22 -3.62
CA VAL A 110 -12.51 2.82 -2.32
C VAL A 110 -11.30 3.77 -2.39
N TYR A 111 -10.34 3.58 -3.31
CA TYR A 111 -9.20 4.49 -3.45
C TYR A 111 -9.55 5.84 -4.10
N LEU A 112 -10.53 5.87 -5.01
CA LEU A 112 -10.81 7.05 -5.83
C LEU A 112 -11.12 8.32 -5.01
N PRO A 113 -11.94 8.30 -3.92
CA PRO A 113 -12.19 9.49 -3.11
C PRO A 113 -10.91 10.04 -2.46
N PHE A 114 -10.02 9.16 -1.99
CA PHE A 114 -8.76 9.57 -1.38
C PHE A 114 -7.81 10.19 -2.41
N GLU A 115 -7.70 9.58 -3.59
CA GLU A 115 -6.86 10.08 -4.68
C GLU A 115 -7.37 11.41 -5.24
N LEU A 116 -8.69 11.57 -5.36
CA LEU A 116 -9.30 12.85 -5.75
C LEU A 116 -9.04 13.94 -4.70
N TYR A 117 -9.13 13.60 -3.42
CA TYR A 117 -8.83 14.52 -2.33
C TYR A 117 -7.36 14.93 -2.32
N GLU A 118 -6.44 13.98 -2.56
CA GLU A 118 -5.01 14.25 -2.67
C GLU A 118 -4.71 15.15 -3.88
N LEU A 119 -5.30 14.86 -5.04
CA LEU A 119 -5.15 15.65 -6.26
C LEU A 119 -5.70 17.08 -6.07
N TYR A 120 -6.83 17.23 -5.37
CA TYR A 120 -7.43 18.53 -5.06
C TYR A 120 -6.52 19.37 -4.15
N GLN A 121 -5.89 18.75 -3.15
CA GLN A 121 -4.97 19.47 -2.27
C GLN A 121 -3.65 19.81 -2.96
N LYS A 122 -3.06 18.86 -3.69
CA LYS A 122 -1.77 19.01 -4.37
C LYS A 122 -1.75 18.19 -5.65
N VAL A 123 -1.74 18.88 -6.79
CA VAL A 123 -1.54 18.23 -8.09
C VAL A 123 -0.07 17.81 -8.21
N THR A 124 0.21 16.54 -7.95
CA THR A 124 1.52 15.93 -8.23
C THR A 124 1.41 14.93 -9.38
N LEU A 125 2.54 14.70 -10.07
CA LEU A 125 2.62 13.69 -11.12
C LEU A 125 2.26 12.29 -10.60
N LEU A 126 2.68 11.98 -9.37
CA LEU A 126 2.41 10.68 -8.74
C LEU A 126 0.91 10.50 -8.46
N SER A 127 0.27 11.47 -7.79
CA SER A 127 -1.15 11.40 -7.45
C SER A 127 -2.03 11.33 -8.71
N SER A 128 -1.66 12.06 -9.77
CA SER A 128 -2.33 12.02 -11.07
C SER A 128 -2.23 10.65 -11.74
N LEU A 129 -1.04 10.04 -11.70
CA LEU A 129 -0.79 8.72 -12.29
C LEU A 129 -1.51 7.60 -11.52
N LEU A 130 -1.51 7.65 -10.19
CA LEU A 130 -2.24 6.71 -9.33
C LEU A 130 -3.74 6.75 -9.62
N LEU A 131 -4.34 7.95 -9.64
CA LEU A 131 -5.75 8.15 -9.97
C LEU A 131 -6.09 7.60 -11.36
N MET A 132 -5.25 7.88 -12.36
CA MET A 132 -5.46 7.37 -13.72
C MET A 132 -5.45 5.84 -13.75
N ILE A 133 -4.47 5.22 -13.10
CA ILE A 133 -4.34 3.76 -13.03
C ILE A 133 -5.56 3.13 -12.33
N ASN A 134 -5.93 3.60 -11.13
CA ASN A 134 -7.07 3.02 -10.41
C ASN A 134 -8.40 3.25 -11.15
N THR A 135 -8.56 4.40 -11.82
CA THR A 135 -9.71 4.66 -12.69
C THR A 135 -9.79 3.65 -13.84
N LEU A 136 -8.68 3.37 -14.52
CA LEU A 136 -8.63 2.37 -15.60
C LEU A 136 -8.97 0.96 -15.10
N VAL A 137 -8.46 0.58 -13.92
CA VAL A 137 -8.77 -0.71 -13.28
C VAL A 137 -10.25 -0.83 -12.97
N VAL A 138 -10.86 0.21 -12.37
CA VAL A 138 -12.30 0.24 -12.06
C VAL A 138 -13.15 0.09 -13.32
N ILE A 139 -12.87 0.87 -14.36
CA ILE A 139 -13.60 0.80 -15.64
C ILE A 139 -13.46 -0.60 -16.24
N TYR A 140 -12.26 -1.15 -16.28
CA TYR A 140 -12.02 -2.48 -16.83
C TYR A 140 -12.80 -3.55 -16.07
N LEU A 141 -12.69 -3.62 -14.75
CA LEU A 141 -13.37 -4.62 -13.93
C LEU A 141 -14.89 -4.49 -14.03
N ALA A 142 -15.42 -3.26 -14.03
CA ALA A 142 -16.86 -3.02 -14.25
C ALA A 142 -17.33 -3.55 -15.61
N THR A 143 -16.55 -3.35 -16.68
CA THR A 143 -16.90 -3.89 -18.01
C THR A 143 -16.86 -5.42 -18.05
N VAL A 144 -15.89 -6.05 -17.39
CA VAL A 144 -15.76 -7.51 -17.29
C VAL A 144 -16.97 -8.09 -16.54
N LEU A 145 -17.32 -7.49 -15.41
CA LEU A 145 -18.45 -7.93 -14.58
C LEU A 145 -19.79 -7.74 -15.29
N ASN A 146 -19.99 -6.64 -16.02
CA ASN A 146 -21.23 -6.38 -16.75
C ASN A 146 -21.44 -7.39 -17.89
N LYS A 147 -20.37 -7.67 -18.66
CA LYS A 147 -20.40 -8.69 -19.73
C LYS A 147 -20.63 -10.12 -19.22
N ALA A 148 -20.33 -10.39 -17.95
CA ALA A 148 -20.55 -11.70 -17.35
C ALA A 148 -21.98 -11.89 -16.81
N ARG A 149 -22.84 -10.86 -16.89
CA ARG A 149 -24.26 -10.89 -16.49
C ARG A 149 -25.21 -11.09 -17.68
N THR A 150 -24.80 -10.66 -18.87
CA THR A 150 -25.49 -10.86 -20.16
C THR A 150 -25.06 -12.15 -20.83
#